data_AF-A0A4Y9KZ18-F1
#
_entry.id   AF-A0A4Y9KZ18-F1
#
_cell.length_a   1.000
_cell.length_b   1.000
_cell.length_c   1.000
_cell.angle_alpha   90.00
_cell.angle_beta   90.00
_cell.angle_gamma   90.00
#
_symmetry.space_group_name_H-M   'P 1'
#
loop_
_entity.id
_entity.type
_entity.pdbx_description
1 polymer ?
#
loop_
_entity_poly.entity_id
_entity_poly.type
_entity_poly.pdbx_seq_one_letter_code
_entity_poly.pdbx_strand_id
1 'polypeptide(L)'
;MAKIGYLYLRRGEWAGQQLLPSEWVDTVNHATISMNARADSSLTYHNQFWALPDRHVSMAVGYHCQVIMVFPDLDIVAAMTARDFCSFRRMAEGISGAVKSDPPLPTNPDTARLLADAVSDVTTEKPTEVGPAPQIASMISGKTYRFADNALDIRSLSLSFTDRPGYAVEIDTHNPANPVIQMRGPIGLDGLYRKSELTSFGLRAVKGAWVSGDTFAVDVQYVGLGEQQKFSLSFSGDNKVVLRGKARSGREVAVDGEAGG
;
A
#
# COMPACT_ATOMS: atom_id res chain seq x y z
N MET A 1 -6.81 -12.71 -6.39
CA MET A 1 -7.10 -11.79 -7.51
C MET A 1 -7.30 -12.54 -8.83
N ALA A 2 -6.25 -13.13 -9.43
CA ALA A 2 -6.37 -13.80 -10.73
C ALA A 2 -7.49 -14.86 -10.82
N LYS A 3 -7.69 -15.69 -9.77
CA LYS A 3 -8.80 -16.66 -9.71
C LYS A 3 -10.19 -16.02 -9.83
N ILE A 4 -10.39 -14.83 -9.24
CA ILE A 4 -11.64 -14.08 -9.34
C ILE A 4 -11.81 -13.56 -10.76
N GLY A 5 -10.77 -12.98 -11.36
CA GLY A 5 -10.84 -12.56 -12.76
C GLY A 5 -11.12 -13.74 -13.70
N TYR A 6 -10.54 -14.91 -13.43
CA TYR A 6 -10.77 -16.12 -14.22
C TYR A 6 -12.21 -16.62 -14.13
N LEU A 7 -12.81 -16.56 -12.93
CA LEU A 7 -14.24 -16.86 -12.76
C LEU A 7 -15.11 -15.97 -13.66
N TYR A 8 -14.81 -14.68 -13.78
CA TYR A 8 -15.54 -13.77 -14.68
C TYR A 8 -15.19 -14.00 -16.16
N LEU A 9 -13.92 -14.29 -16.47
CA LEU A 9 -13.50 -14.65 -17.83
C LEU A 9 -14.24 -15.89 -18.33
N ARG A 10 -14.45 -16.88 -17.45
CA ARG A 10 -15.20 -18.11 -17.72
C ARG A 10 -16.69 -18.00 -17.39
N ARG A 11 -17.26 -16.78 -17.44
CA ARG A 11 -18.71 -16.53 -17.31
C ARG A 11 -19.35 -17.19 -16.07
N GLY A 12 -18.63 -17.16 -14.95
CA GLY A 12 -19.10 -17.67 -13.66
C GLY A 12 -18.82 -19.15 -13.41
N GLU A 13 -18.15 -19.84 -14.33
CA GLU A 13 -17.75 -21.24 -14.16
C GLU A 13 -16.37 -21.37 -13.52
N TRP A 14 -16.23 -22.28 -12.56
CA TRP A 14 -14.95 -22.68 -11.99
C TRP A 14 -14.91 -24.20 -11.81
N ALA A 15 -13.90 -24.85 -12.40
CA ALA A 15 -13.69 -26.30 -12.32
C ALA A 15 -14.94 -27.13 -12.69
N GLY A 16 -15.66 -26.74 -13.75
CA GLY A 16 -16.87 -27.44 -14.20
C GLY A 16 -18.14 -27.11 -13.42
N GLN A 17 -18.08 -26.22 -12.43
CA GLN A 17 -19.23 -25.82 -11.63
C GLN A 17 -19.58 -24.34 -11.87
N GLN A 18 -20.86 -24.07 -12.12
CA GLN A 18 -21.39 -22.71 -12.19
C GLN A 18 -21.49 -22.12 -10.77
N LEU A 19 -20.59 -21.19 -10.44
CA LEU A 19 -20.58 -20.49 -9.14
C LEU A 19 -21.33 -19.15 -9.18
N LEU A 20 -21.38 -18.50 -10.35
CA LEU A 20 -22.15 -17.27 -10.58
C LEU A 20 -23.04 -17.46 -11.81
N PRO A 21 -24.27 -16.94 -11.88
CA PRO A 21 -25.06 -17.00 -13.10
C PRO A 21 -24.32 -16.36 -14.29
N SER A 22 -24.30 -17.02 -15.45
CA SER A 22 -23.61 -16.48 -16.64
C SER A 22 -24.17 -15.11 -17.04
N GLU A 23 -25.49 -14.93 -16.95
CA GLU A 23 -26.16 -13.66 -17.25
C GLU A 23 -25.68 -12.51 -16.34
N TRP A 24 -25.36 -12.79 -15.07
CA TRP A 24 -24.80 -11.80 -14.16
C TRP A 24 -23.42 -11.32 -14.63
N VAL A 25 -22.60 -12.23 -15.14
CA VAL A 25 -21.28 -11.89 -15.67
C VAL A 25 -21.41 -11.13 -16.99
N ASP A 26 -22.39 -11.49 -17.82
CA ASP A 26 -22.64 -10.81 -19.09
C ASP A 26 -23.04 -9.35 -18.88
N THR A 27 -23.83 -9.02 -17.85
CA THR A 27 -24.17 -7.61 -17.58
C THR A 27 -22.96 -6.78 -17.15
N VAL A 28 -22.00 -7.38 -16.45
CA VAL A 28 -20.72 -6.73 -16.12
C VAL A 28 -19.91 -6.43 -17.39
N ASN A 29 -19.88 -7.37 -18.34
CA ASN A 29 -19.19 -7.18 -19.61
C ASN A 29 -19.89 -6.17 -20.54
N HIS A 30 -21.17 -5.88 -20.30
CA HIS A 30 -21.97 -4.88 -21.01
C HIS A 30 -22.34 -3.70 -20.11
N ALA A 31 -21.40 -3.26 -19.26
CA ALA A 31 -21.63 -2.15 -18.35
C ALA A 31 -21.93 -0.83 -19.09
N THR A 32 -23.09 -0.23 -18.82
CA THR A 32 -23.57 0.99 -19.50
C THR A 32 -23.71 2.22 -18.59
N ILE A 33 -23.60 2.06 -17.26
CA ILE A 33 -23.80 3.19 -16.33
C ILE A 33 -22.55 4.06 -16.35
N SER A 34 -22.66 5.30 -16.83
CA SER A 34 -21.54 6.25 -16.81
C SER A 34 -21.06 6.49 -15.37
N MET A 35 -19.74 6.43 -15.18
CA MET A 35 -19.11 6.79 -13.91
C MET A 35 -18.98 8.30 -13.72
N ASN A 36 -19.16 9.09 -14.79
CA ASN A 36 -18.89 10.53 -14.81
C ASN A 36 -17.48 10.86 -14.27
N ALA A 37 -16.51 9.98 -14.52
CA ALA A 37 -15.15 10.13 -14.02
C ALA A 37 -14.42 11.22 -14.80
N ARG A 38 -13.95 12.27 -14.10
CA ARG A 38 -13.25 13.41 -14.70
C ARG A 38 -11.97 13.00 -15.45
N ALA A 39 -11.28 11.96 -14.98
CA ALA A 39 -10.02 11.49 -15.55
C ALA A 39 -10.21 10.70 -16.85
N ASP A 40 -11.35 10.01 -17.00
CA ASP A 40 -11.70 9.28 -18.21
C ASP A 40 -13.23 9.12 -18.29
N SER A 41 -13.86 9.91 -19.16
CA SER A 41 -15.31 9.92 -19.34
C SER A 41 -15.87 8.68 -20.02
N SER A 42 -15.01 7.80 -20.55
CA SER A 42 -15.42 6.54 -21.18
C SER A 42 -15.70 5.43 -20.17
N LEU A 43 -15.31 5.61 -18.91
CA LEU A 43 -15.51 4.61 -17.86
C LEU A 43 -16.99 4.43 -17.55
N THR A 44 -17.43 3.17 -17.64
CA THR A 44 -18.76 2.76 -17.20
C THR A 44 -18.65 1.82 -16.00
N TYR A 45 -19.79 1.51 -15.41
CA TYR A 45 -19.89 0.70 -14.22
C TYR A 45 -21.11 -0.23 -14.29
N HIS A 46 -20.99 -1.40 -13.68
CA HIS A 46 -22.11 -2.29 -13.41
C HIS A 46 -21.76 -3.25 -12.28
N ASN A 47 -22.66 -3.45 -11.31
CA ASN A 47 -22.54 -4.48 -10.27
C ASN A 47 -21.16 -4.59 -9.59
N GLN A 48 -20.58 -3.48 -9.14
CA GLN A 48 -19.24 -3.40 -8.50
C GLN A 48 -18.03 -3.53 -9.43
N PHE A 49 -18.25 -3.58 -10.75
CA PHE A 49 -17.19 -3.55 -11.76
C PHE A 49 -17.19 -2.24 -12.51
N TRP A 50 -16.00 -1.71 -12.77
CA TRP A 50 -15.78 -0.64 -13.72
C TRP A 50 -15.52 -1.29 -15.09
N ALA A 51 -15.70 -0.56 -16.19
CA ALA A 51 -15.43 -1.08 -17.51
C ALA A 51 -14.93 0.00 -18.48
N LEU A 52 -14.23 -0.46 -19.51
CA LEU A 52 -13.91 0.28 -20.73
C LEU A 52 -14.69 -0.40 -21.87
N PRO A 53 -15.93 0.03 -22.17
CA PRO A 53 -16.78 -0.65 -23.15
C PRO A 53 -16.17 -0.69 -24.55
N ASP A 54 -15.46 0.37 -24.97
CA ASP A 54 -14.81 0.45 -26.29
C ASP A 54 -13.59 -0.48 -26.44
N ARG A 55 -13.24 -1.20 -25.38
CA ARG A 55 -12.14 -2.17 -25.31
C ARG A 55 -12.60 -3.55 -24.87
N HIS A 56 -13.89 -3.72 -24.56
CA HIS A 56 -14.45 -4.93 -23.92
C HIS A 56 -13.63 -5.38 -22.69
N VAL A 57 -13.26 -4.43 -21.83
CA VAL A 57 -12.54 -4.74 -20.58
C VAL A 57 -13.41 -4.40 -19.38
N SER A 58 -13.63 -5.39 -18.51
CA SER A 58 -14.22 -5.19 -17.19
C SER A 58 -13.14 -5.28 -16.11
N MET A 59 -13.31 -4.54 -15.03
CA MET A 59 -12.29 -4.45 -13.99
C MET A 59 -12.86 -4.26 -12.57
N ALA A 60 -12.24 -4.94 -11.62
CA ALA A 60 -12.38 -4.66 -10.20
C ALA A 60 -11.21 -3.78 -9.76
N VAL A 61 -11.50 -2.62 -9.18
CA VAL A 61 -10.52 -1.57 -8.88
C VAL A 61 -10.49 -1.27 -7.38
N GLY A 62 -9.32 -1.39 -6.78
CA GLY A 62 -9.00 -0.95 -5.44
C GLY A 62 -8.16 0.33 -5.43
N TYR A 63 -8.09 0.98 -4.27
CA TYR A 63 -7.31 2.19 -4.05
C TYR A 63 -5.83 1.99 -4.45
N HIS A 64 -5.20 3.01 -5.04
CA HIS A 64 -3.82 2.93 -5.54
C HIS A 64 -3.57 1.82 -6.57
N CYS A 65 -4.54 1.57 -7.46
CA CYS A 65 -4.43 0.63 -8.57
C CYS A 65 -4.13 -0.82 -8.18
N GLN A 66 -4.87 -1.33 -7.18
CA GLN A 66 -5.09 -2.77 -7.07
C GLN A 66 -6.13 -3.15 -8.13
N VAL A 67 -5.74 -3.82 -9.21
CA VAL A 67 -6.65 -4.03 -10.35
C VAL A 67 -6.71 -5.49 -10.75
N ILE A 68 -7.94 -5.97 -10.98
CA ILE A 68 -8.20 -7.16 -11.78
C ILE A 68 -8.82 -6.65 -13.09
N MET A 69 -8.18 -6.87 -14.23
CA MET A 69 -8.75 -6.61 -15.55
C MET A 69 -9.05 -7.92 -16.25
N VAL A 70 -10.23 -8.03 -16.85
CA VAL A 70 -10.68 -9.18 -17.62
C VAL A 70 -10.83 -8.73 -19.07
N PHE A 71 -10.17 -9.45 -19.98
CA PHE A 71 -10.20 -9.23 -21.43
C PHE A 71 -10.81 -10.48 -22.08
N PRO A 72 -12.15 -10.57 -22.22
CA PRO A 72 -12.81 -11.73 -22.80
C PRO A 72 -12.31 -12.05 -24.20
N ASP A 73 -12.12 -11.03 -25.04
CA ASP A 73 -11.71 -11.16 -26.44
C ASP A 73 -10.30 -11.75 -26.60
N LEU A 74 -9.45 -11.63 -25.58
CA LEU A 74 -8.05 -12.08 -25.60
C LEU A 74 -7.81 -13.32 -24.72
N ASP A 75 -8.85 -13.81 -24.03
CA ASP A 75 -8.73 -14.85 -23.00
C ASP A 75 -7.73 -14.51 -21.86
N ILE A 76 -7.68 -13.23 -21.46
CA ILE A 76 -6.70 -12.72 -20.48
C ILE A 76 -7.35 -12.26 -19.19
N VAL A 77 -6.69 -12.59 -18.07
CA VAL A 77 -6.87 -11.93 -16.78
C VAL A 77 -5.56 -11.29 -16.36
N ALA A 78 -5.56 -9.99 -16.13
CA ALA A 78 -4.43 -9.28 -15.52
C ALA A 78 -4.76 -8.95 -14.06
N ALA A 79 -3.96 -9.46 -13.13
CA ALA A 79 -4.07 -9.16 -11.70
C ALA A 79 -2.83 -8.40 -11.24
N MET A 80 -3.01 -7.18 -10.78
CA MET A 80 -1.93 -6.24 -10.48
C MET A 80 -2.16 -5.55 -9.15
N THR A 81 -1.07 -5.27 -8.44
CA THR A 81 -1.06 -4.48 -7.21
C THR A 81 -0.10 -3.31 -7.39
N ALA A 82 -0.46 -2.13 -6.90
CA ALA A 82 0.35 -0.93 -6.99
C ALA A 82 0.24 -0.07 -5.72
N ARG A 83 0.94 1.06 -5.69
CA ARG A 83 0.95 2.03 -4.58
C ARG A 83 0.70 3.46 -5.04
N ASP A 84 0.22 3.62 -6.27
CA ASP A 84 -0.06 4.91 -6.90
C ASP A 84 -1.25 4.79 -7.86
N PHE A 85 -1.76 5.92 -8.34
CA PHE A 85 -2.77 5.97 -9.37
C PHE A 85 -2.19 5.64 -10.74
N CYS A 86 -3.00 5.03 -11.59
CA CYS A 86 -2.63 4.56 -12.91
C CYS A 86 -3.75 4.86 -13.90
N SER A 87 -3.39 4.95 -15.19
CA SER A 87 -4.37 5.06 -16.26
C SER A 87 -4.84 3.67 -16.67
N PHE A 88 -6.11 3.33 -16.38
CA PHE A 88 -6.68 2.04 -16.74
C PHE A 88 -6.69 1.81 -18.26
N ARG A 89 -6.98 2.85 -19.04
CA ARG A 89 -6.96 2.79 -20.50
C ARG A 89 -5.57 2.46 -21.05
N ARG A 90 -4.54 3.21 -20.64
CA ARG A 90 -3.16 2.93 -21.10
C ARG A 90 -2.68 1.55 -20.67
N MET A 91 -3.09 1.12 -19.48
CA MET A 91 -2.79 -0.22 -18.98
C MET A 91 -3.45 -1.30 -19.83
N ALA A 92 -4.74 -1.14 -20.15
CA ALA A 92 -5.47 -2.07 -21.03
C ALA A 92 -4.85 -2.12 -22.44
N GLU A 93 -4.48 -0.97 -23.00
CA GLU A 93 -3.80 -0.88 -24.31
C GLU A 93 -2.40 -1.50 -24.29
N GLY A 94 -1.66 -1.35 -23.20
CA GLY A 94 -0.36 -1.99 -23.03
C GLY A 94 -0.46 -3.51 -22.96
N ILE A 95 -1.46 -4.03 -22.23
CA ILE A 95 -1.70 -5.48 -22.10
C ILE A 95 -2.15 -6.06 -23.45
N SER A 96 -3.15 -5.47 -24.10
CA SER A 96 -3.63 -5.98 -25.39
C SER A 96 -2.57 -5.85 -26.49
N GLY A 97 -1.81 -4.75 -26.53
CA GLY A 97 -0.71 -4.55 -27.47
C GLY A 97 0.48 -5.49 -27.27
N ALA A 98 0.60 -6.13 -26.10
CA ALA A 98 1.63 -7.13 -25.81
C ALA A 98 1.30 -8.52 -26.39
N VAL A 99 0.04 -8.79 -26.76
CA VAL A 99 -0.35 -10.05 -27.41
C VAL A 99 0.21 -10.06 -28.84
N LYS A 100 1.04 -11.06 -29.16
CA LYS A 100 1.74 -11.18 -30.45
C LYS A 100 1.31 -12.38 -31.30
N SER A 101 0.54 -13.32 -30.74
CA SER A 101 0.10 -14.52 -31.42
C SER A 101 -1.16 -15.08 -30.76
N ASP A 102 -2.03 -15.68 -31.58
CA ASP A 102 -3.16 -16.49 -31.12
C ASP A 102 -2.72 -17.86 -30.56
N PRO A 103 -1.81 -18.61 -31.23
CA PRO A 103 -1.28 -19.84 -30.63
C PRO A 103 -0.28 -19.54 -29.51
N PRO A 104 -0.10 -20.47 -28.54
CA PRO A 104 0.93 -20.39 -27.53
C PRO A 104 2.32 -20.23 -28.17
N LEU A 105 3.09 -19.28 -27.66
CA LEU A 105 4.50 -19.14 -28.02
C LEU A 105 5.30 -20.36 -27.52
N PRO A 106 6.40 -20.73 -28.21
CA PRO A 106 7.30 -21.78 -27.73
C PRO A 106 7.79 -21.50 -26.31
N THR A 107 7.90 -22.54 -25.48
CA THR A 107 8.42 -22.42 -24.12
C THR A 107 9.85 -21.88 -24.14
N ASN A 108 10.13 -20.90 -23.28
CA ASN A 108 11.48 -20.37 -23.08
C ASN A 108 11.95 -20.68 -21.64
N PRO A 109 12.60 -21.82 -21.41
CA PRO A 109 13.01 -22.25 -20.07
C PRO A 109 14.04 -21.32 -19.43
N ASP A 110 14.93 -20.71 -20.22
CA ASP A 110 15.94 -19.78 -19.70
C ASP A 110 15.31 -18.50 -19.16
N THR A 111 14.41 -17.88 -19.92
CA THR A 111 13.69 -16.69 -19.45
C THR A 111 12.76 -17.01 -18.28
N ALA A 112 12.13 -18.19 -18.28
CA ALA A 112 11.30 -18.63 -17.16
C ALA A 112 12.13 -18.78 -15.87
N ARG A 113 13.36 -19.31 -15.96
CA ARG A 113 14.29 -19.38 -14.83
C ARG A 113 14.72 -18.00 -14.35
N LEU A 114 15.07 -17.08 -15.25
CA LEU A 114 15.39 -15.69 -14.88
C LEU A 114 14.23 -15.01 -14.15
N LEU A 115 13.00 -15.22 -14.61
CA LEU A 115 11.81 -14.71 -13.92
C LEU A 115 11.63 -15.35 -12.55
N ALA A 116 11.80 -16.67 -12.43
CA ALA A 116 11.68 -17.37 -11.15
C ALA A 116 12.74 -16.89 -10.14
N ASP A 117 13.98 -16.71 -10.59
CA ASP A 117 15.09 -16.18 -9.78
C ASP A 117 14.76 -14.75 -9.31
N ALA A 118 14.27 -13.88 -10.21
CA ALA A 118 13.87 -12.52 -9.88
C ALA A 118 12.70 -12.49 -8.87
N VAL A 119 11.69 -13.35 -9.05
CA VAL A 119 10.58 -13.48 -8.10
C VAL A 119 11.09 -13.96 -6.73
N SER A 120 11.99 -14.95 -6.70
CA SER A 120 12.57 -15.43 -5.45
C SER A 120 13.33 -14.32 -4.73
N ASP A 121 14.15 -13.56 -5.44
CA ASP A 121 14.95 -12.47 -4.88
C ASP A 121 14.10 -11.38 -4.22
N VAL A 122 12.97 -10.99 -4.85
CA VAL A 122 12.09 -9.93 -4.32
C VAL A 122 11.13 -10.40 -3.22
N THR A 123 10.96 -11.71 -3.03
CA THR A 123 10.10 -12.26 -1.96
C THR A 123 10.77 -12.28 -0.59
N THR A 124 12.09 -12.09 -0.54
CA THR A 124 12.85 -12.05 0.71
C THR A 124 13.20 -10.62 1.06
N GLU A 125 12.82 -10.17 2.26
CA GLU A 125 13.25 -8.88 2.76
C GLU A 125 14.77 -8.86 2.95
N LYS A 126 15.41 -7.80 2.45
CA LYS A 126 16.84 -7.53 2.66
C LYS A 126 16.99 -6.37 3.65
N PRO A 127 17.91 -6.45 4.62
CA PRO A 127 18.14 -5.36 5.56
C PRO A 127 18.60 -4.12 4.80
N THR A 128 18.02 -2.97 5.12
CA THR A 128 18.55 -1.68 4.69
C THR A 128 19.77 -1.29 5.52
N GLU A 129 20.65 -0.48 4.95
CA GLU A 129 21.79 0.07 5.68
C GLU A 129 21.33 0.85 6.93
N VAL A 130 22.02 0.65 8.05
CA VAL A 130 21.78 1.33 9.31
C VAL A 130 23.09 1.87 9.87
N GLY A 131 23.11 3.16 10.22
CA GLY A 131 24.22 3.77 10.94
C GLY A 131 24.25 3.35 12.42
N PRO A 132 25.38 3.55 13.12
CA PRO A 132 25.45 3.32 14.56
C PRO A 132 24.48 4.25 15.31
N ALA A 133 23.92 3.77 16.42
CA ALA A 133 23.07 4.59 17.26
C ALA A 133 23.88 5.76 17.88
N PRO A 134 23.45 7.03 17.70
CA PRO A 134 24.10 8.17 18.33
C PRO A 134 23.79 8.22 19.83
N GLN A 135 24.61 8.94 20.59
CA GLN A 135 24.47 9.08 22.05
C GLN A 135 23.08 9.59 22.47
N ILE A 136 22.47 10.46 21.66
CA ILE A 136 21.13 10.99 21.90
C ILE A 136 20.06 9.89 21.96
N ALA A 137 20.25 8.76 21.27
CA ALA A 137 19.28 7.67 21.23
C ALA A 137 18.93 7.14 22.62
N SER A 138 19.92 6.96 23.49
CA SER A 138 19.69 6.53 24.89
C SER A 138 19.03 7.61 25.74
N MET A 139 19.28 8.89 25.45
CA MET A 139 18.71 10.02 26.20
C MET A 139 17.21 10.21 25.92
N ILE A 140 16.79 9.94 24.69
CA ILE A 140 15.39 10.15 24.26
C ILE A 140 14.55 8.87 24.27
N SER A 141 15.17 7.71 24.44
CA SER A 141 14.49 6.41 24.45
C SER A 141 13.36 6.39 25.50
N GLY A 142 12.13 6.16 25.06
CA GLY A 142 10.94 6.10 25.92
C GLY A 142 10.35 7.47 26.30
N LYS A 143 10.96 8.59 25.90
CA LYS A 143 10.35 9.92 26.09
C LYS A 143 9.09 10.06 25.23
N THR A 144 8.10 10.79 25.73
CA THR A 144 6.87 11.11 25.00
C THR A 144 6.89 12.56 24.59
N TYR A 145 6.89 12.80 23.28
CA TYR A 145 6.73 14.12 22.68
C TYR A 145 5.26 14.40 22.41
N ARG A 146 4.79 15.59 22.75
CA ARG A 146 3.44 16.08 22.47
C ARG A 146 3.48 17.14 21.40
N PHE A 147 2.45 17.15 20.57
CA PHE A 147 2.31 18.06 19.44
C PHE A 147 0.98 18.81 19.59
N ALA A 148 0.98 20.10 19.23
CA ALA A 148 -0.26 20.85 19.07
C ALA A 148 -1.05 20.33 17.85
N ASP A 149 -2.28 20.80 17.67
CA ASP A 149 -3.10 20.46 16.51
C ASP A 149 -2.32 20.68 15.21
N ASN A 150 -2.26 19.63 14.38
CA ASN A 150 -1.38 19.62 13.21
C ASN A 150 -1.92 18.75 12.07
N ALA A 151 -1.35 18.96 10.88
CA ALA A 151 -1.81 18.32 9.65
C ALA A 151 -1.45 16.82 9.53
N LEU A 152 -0.67 16.26 10.46
CA LEU A 152 -0.40 14.82 10.54
C LEU A 152 -1.37 14.09 11.47
N ASP A 153 -2.27 14.82 12.15
CA ASP A 153 -3.17 14.32 13.18
C ASP A 153 -2.46 13.65 14.38
N ILE A 154 -1.15 13.84 14.55
CA ILE A 154 -0.40 13.19 15.63
C ILE A 154 -0.48 14.04 16.89
N ARG A 155 -0.99 13.48 17.99
CA ARG A 155 -1.06 14.16 19.31
C ARG A 155 0.17 13.90 20.16
N SER A 156 0.66 12.66 20.15
CA SER A 156 1.85 12.30 20.88
C SER A 156 2.60 11.15 20.21
N LEU A 157 3.91 11.10 20.45
CA LEU A 157 4.80 10.07 19.92
C LEU A 157 5.89 9.72 20.93
N SER A 158 6.17 8.44 21.08
CA SER A 158 7.31 7.91 21.82
C SER A 158 8.03 6.85 21.00
N LEU A 159 9.36 6.86 21.06
CA LEU A 159 10.25 5.88 20.44
C LEU A 159 11.16 5.28 21.51
N SER A 160 11.26 3.96 21.54
CA SER A 160 12.22 3.21 22.35
C SER A 160 13.31 2.66 21.44
N PHE A 161 14.57 2.89 21.80
CA PHE A 161 15.76 2.47 21.03
C PHE A 161 16.59 1.37 21.72
N THR A 162 16.30 1.10 22.99
CA THR A 162 17.03 0.13 23.83
C THR A 162 16.22 -1.17 23.97
N ASP A 163 16.60 -2.08 24.87
CA ASP A 163 15.99 -3.37 25.27
C ASP A 163 14.88 -3.95 24.37
N ARG A 164 13.74 -3.27 24.31
CA ARG A 164 12.64 -3.56 23.39
C ARG A 164 12.37 -2.33 22.51
N PRO A 165 12.99 -2.25 21.33
CA PRO A 165 12.73 -1.16 20.43
C PRO A 165 11.26 -1.15 20.00
N GLY A 166 10.64 0.01 20.08
CA GLY A 166 9.24 0.15 19.74
C GLY A 166 8.81 1.59 19.57
N TYR A 167 7.56 1.75 19.18
CA TYR A 167 6.91 3.06 19.08
C TYR A 167 5.55 3.03 19.79
N ALA A 168 5.13 4.19 20.25
CA ALA A 168 3.76 4.45 20.67
C ALA A 168 3.34 5.81 20.11
N VAL A 169 2.17 5.87 19.46
CA VAL A 169 1.63 7.09 18.84
C VAL A 169 0.16 7.23 19.17
N GLU A 170 -0.27 8.46 19.43
CA GLU A 170 -1.67 8.85 19.56
C GLU A 170 -2.05 9.71 18.36
N ILE A 171 -3.13 9.33 17.68
CA ILE A 171 -3.64 10.04 16.50
C ILE A 171 -5.04 10.56 16.78
N ASP A 172 -5.29 11.82 16.41
CA ASP A 172 -6.61 12.44 16.37
C ASP A 172 -7.43 11.89 15.20
N THR A 173 -8.62 11.40 15.49
CA THR A 173 -9.49 10.82 14.48
C THR A 173 -10.46 11.82 13.85
N HIS A 174 -10.60 13.01 14.46
CA HIS A 174 -11.67 13.97 14.20
C HIS A 174 -13.09 13.39 14.38
N ASN A 175 -13.22 12.25 15.07
CA ASN A 175 -14.49 11.61 15.38
C ASN A 175 -14.84 11.81 16.86
N PRO A 176 -15.90 12.57 17.20
CA PRO A 176 -16.29 12.82 18.58
C PRO A 176 -16.56 11.55 19.41
N ALA A 177 -17.04 10.48 18.78
CA ALA A 177 -17.33 9.22 19.47
C ALA A 177 -16.06 8.41 19.80
N ASN A 178 -14.98 8.61 19.04
CA ASN A 178 -13.71 7.94 19.26
C ASN A 178 -12.57 8.89 18.89
N PRO A 179 -12.28 9.91 19.72
CA PRO A 179 -11.46 11.06 19.33
C PRO A 179 -9.98 10.71 19.16
N VAL A 180 -9.51 9.60 19.72
CA VAL A 180 -8.09 9.24 19.71
C VAL A 180 -7.92 7.75 19.43
N ILE A 181 -7.04 7.44 18.48
CA ILE A 181 -6.52 6.08 18.27
C ILE A 181 -5.13 6.01 18.88
N GLN A 182 -4.92 5.02 19.75
CA GLN A 182 -3.59 4.66 20.24
C GLN A 182 -3.02 3.50 19.44
N MET A 183 -1.79 3.65 18.97
CA MET A 183 -1.10 2.62 18.22
C MET A 183 0.28 2.39 18.82
N ARG A 184 0.63 1.13 19.01
CA ARG A 184 1.96 0.73 19.49
C ARG A 184 2.44 -0.48 18.71
N GLY A 185 3.75 -0.68 18.69
CA GLY A 185 4.34 -1.83 18.04
C GLY A 185 5.87 -1.84 18.14
N PRO A 186 6.48 -2.97 17.75
CA PRO A 186 7.93 -3.05 17.63
C PRO A 186 8.43 -2.20 16.46
N ILE A 187 9.67 -1.73 16.54
CA ILE A 187 10.38 -1.10 15.42
C ILE A 187 11.69 -1.84 15.19
N GLY A 188 11.99 -2.19 13.94
CA GLY A 188 13.31 -2.74 13.62
C GLY A 188 14.35 -1.63 13.49
N LEU A 189 15.48 -1.80 14.16
CA LEU A 189 16.64 -0.88 14.10
C LEU A 189 17.83 -1.51 13.35
N ASP A 190 17.65 -2.72 12.82
CA ASP A 190 18.64 -3.54 12.13
C ASP A 190 18.42 -3.57 10.60
N GLY A 191 17.66 -2.61 10.09
CA GLY A 191 17.32 -2.50 8.67
C GLY A 191 16.18 -3.42 8.22
N LEU A 192 15.67 -4.28 9.09
CA LEU A 192 14.53 -5.18 8.83
C LEU A 192 13.25 -4.66 9.50
N TYR A 193 12.09 -4.87 8.87
CA TYR A 193 10.81 -4.55 9.47
C TYR A 193 10.51 -5.41 10.70
N ARG A 194 9.77 -4.83 11.66
CA ARG A 194 9.10 -5.60 12.72
C ARG A 194 7.60 -5.44 12.57
N LYS A 195 6.91 -6.58 12.55
CA LYS A 195 5.45 -6.63 12.41
C LYS A 195 4.80 -6.42 13.77
N SER A 196 3.79 -5.56 13.83
CA SER A 196 2.91 -5.43 14.99
C SER A 196 1.96 -6.62 15.08
N GLU A 197 1.16 -6.68 16.14
CA GLU A 197 -0.04 -7.50 16.14
C GLU A 197 -1.06 -6.97 15.12
N LEU A 198 -1.94 -7.84 14.64
CA LEU A 198 -3.06 -7.46 13.78
C LEU A 198 -4.10 -6.72 14.64
N THR A 199 -4.51 -5.53 14.19
CA THR A 199 -5.53 -4.71 14.84
C THR A 199 -6.69 -4.44 13.87
N SER A 200 -7.76 -3.78 14.35
CA SER A 200 -8.82 -3.25 13.50
C SER A 200 -8.32 -2.22 12.47
N PHE A 201 -7.11 -1.66 12.68
CA PHE A 201 -6.44 -0.74 11.77
C PHE A 201 -5.43 -1.44 10.84
N GLY A 202 -5.47 -2.78 10.80
CA GLY A 202 -4.58 -3.60 9.99
C GLY A 202 -3.29 -4.01 10.72
N LEU A 203 -2.40 -4.63 9.93
CA LEU A 203 -1.10 -5.11 10.35
C LEU A 203 -0.02 -4.13 9.89
N ARG A 204 0.77 -3.58 10.81
CA ARG A 204 1.87 -2.68 10.46
C ARG A 204 3.21 -3.41 10.50
N ALA A 205 4.10 -3.04 9.60
CA ALA A 205 5.50 -3.41 9.60
C ALA A 205 6.31 -2.12 9.73
N VAL A 206 7.10 -1.96 10.79
CA VAL A 206 7.83 -0.72 11.07
C VAL A 206 9.31 -0.96 11.22
N LYS A 207 10.12 -0.11 10.59
CA LYS A 207 11.56 0.00 10.84
C LYS A 207 11.97 1.45 10.92
N GLY A 208 13.14 1.70 11.47
CA GLY A 208 13.75 3.01 11.44
C GLY A 208 15.26 2.94 11.49
N ALA A 209 15.89 4.04 11.10
CA ALA A 209 17.33 4.17 11.03
C ALA A 209 17.76 5.59 11.36
N TRP A 210 18.89 5.73 12.05
CA TRP A 210 19.56 7.02 12.22
C TRP A 210 20.19 7.42 10.88
N VAL A 211 19.80 8.60 10.37
CA VAL A 211 20.34 9.16 9.12
C VAL A 211 21.37 10.26 9.39
N SER A 212 21.40 10.79 10.60
CA SER A 212 22.43 11.69 11.14
C SER A 212 22.52 11.51 12.67
N GLY A 213 23.40 12.26 13.32
CA GLY A 213 23.56 12.22 14.79
C GLY A 213 22.34 12.69 15.59
N ASP A 214 21.37 13.34 14.93
CA ASP A 214 20.19 13.95 15.55
C ASP A 214 18.88 13.62 14.81
N THR A 215 18.92 12.88 13.70
CA THR A 215 17.74 12.62 12.88
C THR A 215 17.49 11.12 12.71
N PHE A 216 16.29 10.70 13.08
CA PHE A 216 15.80 9.32 12.95
C PHE A 216 14.70 9.24 11.89
N ALA A 217 14.91 8.40 10.88
CA ALA A 217 13.91 8.11 9.87
C ALA A 217 13.09 6.88 10.27
N VAL A 218 11.77 6.94 10.04
CA VAL A 218 10.84 5.83 10.29
C VAL A 218 10.12 5.49 9.00
N ASP A 219 10.02 4.20 8.71
CA ASP A 219 9.29 3.65 7.59
C ASP A 219 8.21 2.70 8.12
N VAL A 220 6.95 3.02 7.82
CA VAL A 220 5.76 2.28 8.24
C VAL A 220 5.08 1.72 7.00
N GLN A 221 4.90 0.41 6.94
CA GLN A 221 4.07 -0.25 5.93
C GLN A 221 2.81 -0.80 6.56
N TYR A 222 1.67 -0.63 5.89
CA TYR A 222 0.45 -1.36 6.20
C TYR A 222 0.40 -2.62 5.33
N VAL A 223 0.73 -3.75 5.94
CA VAL A 223 0.85 -5.04 5.25
C VAL A 223 -0.50 -5.43 4.67
N GLY A 224 -0.55 -5.57 3.34
CA GLY A 224 -1.76 -5.92 2.60
C GLY A 224 -2.65 -4.75 2.18
N LEU A 225 -2.36 -3.51 2.61
CA LEU A 225 -3.17 -2.33 2.25
C LEU A 225 -2.51 -1.44 1.18
N GLY A 226 -1.29 -1.76 0.73
CA GLY A 226 -0.57 -0.97 -0.27
C GLY A 226 -0.07 0.39 0.22
N GLU A 227 -0.30 0.73 1.48
CA GLU A 227 0.09 2.01 2.07
C GLU A 227 1.46 1.94 2.74
N GLN A 228 2.27 2.97 2.48
CA GLN A 228 3.55 3.19 3.13
C GLN A 228 3.66 4.66 3.55
N GLN A 229 4.07 4.87 4.79
CA GLN A 229 4.31 6.19 5.35
C GLN A 229 5.77 6.30 5.78
N LYS A 230 6.37 7.44 5.48
CA LYS A 230 7.73 7.77 5.90
C LYS A 230 7.70 9.02 6.75
N PHE A 231 8.43 8.96 7.85
CA PHE A 231 8.59 10.07 8.78
C PHE A 231 10.07 10.34 9.03
N SER A 232 10.39 11.58 9.32
CA SER A 232 11.71 12.00 9.78
C SER A 232 11.56 12.79 11.07
N LEU A 233 12.34 12.42 12.09
CA LEU A 233 12.33 13.07 13.39
C LEU A 233 13.70 13.68 13.64
N SER A 234 13.77 15.01 13.69
CA SER A 234 15.01 15.73 14.03
C SER A 234 14.93 16.23 15.45
N PHE A 235 15.84 15.77 16.31
CA PHE A 235 15.87 16.08 17.74
C PHE A 235 16.80 17.25 18.02
N SER A 236 16.37 18.16 18.90
CA SER A 236 17.18 19.26 19.41
C SER A 236 17.30 19.12 20.92
N GLY A 237 18.43 18.53 21.35
CA GLY A 237 18.56 18.02 22.72
C GLY A 237 17.55 16.90 22.98
N ASP A 238 17.16 16.73 24.24
CA ASP A 238 16.27 15.64 24.66
C ASP A 238 14.80 16.06 24.81
N ASN A 239 14.47 17.32 24.54
CA ASN A 239 13.15 17.90 24.82
C ASN A 239 12.41 18.44 23.59
N LYS A 240 13.07 18.63 22.45
CA LYS A 240 12.43 19.14 21.23
C LYS A 240 12.59 18.16 20.07
N VAL A 241 11.53 18.01 19.28
CA VAL A 241 11.54 17.21 18.06
C VAL A 241 10.79 17.93 16.95
N VAL A 242 11.34 17.90 15.74
CA VAL A 242 10.63 18.28 14.52
C VAL A 242 10.26 17.00 13.79
N LEU A 243 8.96 16.72 13.68
CA LEU A 243 8.43 15.58 12.94
C LEU A 243 8.05 16.03 11.53
N ARG A 244 8.62 15.39 10.51
CA ARG A 244 8.31 15.60 9.10
C ARG A 244 7.66 14.36 8.50
N GLY A 245 6.66 14.57 7.63
CA GLY A 245 6.01 13.51 6.88
C GLY A 245 4.91 14.04 5.97
N LYS A 246 4.26 13.15 5.22
CA LYS A 246 3.14 13.51 4.35
C LYS A 246 1.82 13.51 5.12
N ALA A 247 1.10 14.63 5.05
CA ALA A 247 -0.28 14.73 5.51
C ALA A 247 -1.23 13.91 4.61
N ARG A 248 -2.48 13.71 5.03
CA ARG A 248 -3.51 13.01 4.23
C ARG A 248 -3.73 13.63 2.84
N SER A 249 -3.44 14.92 2.67
CA SER A 249 -3.49 15.62 1.38
C SER A 249 -2.34 15.26 0.43
N GLY A 250 -1.35 14.48 0.89
CA GLY A 250 -0.13 14.17 0.16
C GLY A 250 0.97 15.24 0.29
N ARG A 251 0.67 16.38 0.93
CA ARG A 251 1.62 17.48 1.15
C ARG A 251 2.61 17.12 2.25
N GLU A 252 3.90 17.34 2.01
CA GLU A 252 4.93 17.32 3.04
C GLU A 252 4.70 18.42 4.07
N VAL A 253 4.75 18.07 5.36
CA VAL A 253 4.58 19.00 6.47
C VAL A 253 5.65 18.75 7.53
N ALA A 254 5.93 19.77 8.33
CA ALA A 254 6.79 19.70 9.51
C ALA A 254 5.99 20.19 10.71
N VAL A 255 6.09 19.48 11.83
CA VAL A 255 5.37 19.79 13.06
C VAL A 255 6.32 19.73 14.24
N ASP A 256 6.30 20.77 15.06
CA ASP A 256 7.14 20.87 16.24
C ASP A 256 6.47 20.15 17.42
N GLY A 257 7.25 19.36 18.14
CA GLY A 257 6.84 18.65 19.33
C GLY A 257 7.81 18.88 20.48
N GLU A 258 7.28 18.81 21.69
CA GLU A 258 8.06 18.98 22.91
C GLU A 258 7.81 17.82 23.87
N ALA A 259 8.85 17.38 24.56
CA ALA A 259 8.72 16.36 25.60
C ALA A 259 7.91 16.96 26.77
N GLY A 260 6.82 16.29 27.16
CA GLY A 260 6.06 16.70 28.33
C GLY A 260 6.88 16.46 29.61
N GLY A 261 6.97 17.49 30.46
CA GLY A 261 7.42 17.36 31.85
C GLY A 261 6.41 16.65 32.74
#